data_AF-A0A497E1A9-F1
#
_entry.id   AF-A0A497E1A9-F1
#
_cell.length_a   1.000
_cell.length_b   1.000
_cell.length_c   1.000
_cell.angle_alpha   90.00
_cell.angle_beta   90.00
_cell.angle_gamma   90.00
#
_symmetry.space_group_name_H-M   'P 1'
#
loop_
_entity.id
_entity.type
_entity.pdbx_description
1 polymer ?
#
loop_
_entity_poly.entity_id
_entity_poly.type
_entity_poly.pdbx_seq_one_letter_code
_entity_poly.pdbx_strand_id
1 'polypeptide(L)'
;EIHWFPATSQQSFQVSKTEVKPVKFRRPRHGKITVFLRDSQGKPIWGKVTIHGIYPTPTPHFQPVNPRLTGRNWETFKNSCFPPPEGLTIELPPGGYLITASRGPEYSLVSEIIEVVEETSTNLSFTLKKVVDSSGWISLDPHLHTLNSDGQVTIEERIKSVIAEGIQVAIATDHNYITDYRPALNKLGLTNQLTVISGNEITHGGLIHYNSYPLNPQPNLPLMGAIDATKNRVSELFAASRRQAPQGIIQVNHPRSGSIGYFNTHHLDPKNGEAVSEDFDFSFDVMEGMNGPFPRPNNAQAIKDWLNFLNKGYYYPLVGSSDAHTIDRGEPGYSRTYVAYKGQPFPQLDLQKLLLNLKKGHSFITNGPFLHFRVNEKAIPGDLITDQDGQVKIEVKIQRAPWVEVNKIVVIANGQKIRQSSLNFTRDQLSTTFATNLTITKDTYLVVEVSGERSLFPVVQRLSRSGQAEKAALPYAITNPVFIDFDGNGRFDPPYPGSLKKIPRLKSISNKKTKNKAKY
;
A
#
# COMPACT_ATOMS: atom_id res chain seq x y z
N GLU A 1 23.80 26.63 -28.16
CA GLU A 1 23.09 26.90 -26.88
C GLU A 1 22.20 25.70 -26.57
N ILE A 2 21.64 25.58 -25.37
CA ILE A 2 20.86 24.40 -24.97
C ILE A 2 19.47 24.83 -24.51
N HIS A 3 18.45 24.35 -25.22
CA HIS A 3 17.05 24.45 -24.79
C HIS A 3 16.81 23.41 -23.69
N TRP A 4 16.70 23.88 -22.45
CA TRP A 4 16.67 23.06 -21.25
C TRP A 4 15.33 23.18 -20.53
N PHE A 5 14.54 22.12 -20.61
CA PHE A 5 13.55 21.77 -19.61
C PHE A 5 14.04 20.49 -18.91
N PRO A 6 13.81 20.32 -17.59
CA PRO A 6 14.20 19.11 -16.88
C PRO A 6 13.76 17.82 -17.58
N ALA A 7 14.74 16.98 -17.91
CA ALA A 7 14.61 15.67 -18.56
C ALA A 7 14.07 15.59 -20.01
N THR A 8 13.77 16.69 -20.72
CA THR A 8 13.55 16.60 -22.18
C THR A 8 14.81 16.80 -23.02
N SER A 9 15.94 17.16 -22.39
CA SER A 9 17.24 17.30 -23.04
C SER A 9 18.35 16.64 -22.22
N GLN A 10 19.07 15.69 -22.82
CA GLN A 10 20.30 15.12 -22.27
C GLN A 10 21.50 15.68 -23.06
N GLN A 11 22.47 16.21 -22.34
CA GLN A 11 23.62 16.94 -22.91
C GLN A 11 24.89 16.54 -22.15
N SER A 12 25.94 16.21 -22.89
CA SER A 12 27.25 15.81 -22.34
C SER A 12 28.21 16.99 -22.36
N PHE A 13 28.96 17.19 -21.27
CA PHE A 13 29.92 18.28 -21.12
C PHE A 13 31.28 17.75 -20.69
N GLN A 14 32.35 18.28 -21.28
CA GLN A 14 33.72 18.02 -20.85
C GLN A 14 34.17 19.13 -19.90
N VAL A 15 34.58 18.77 -18.69
CA VAL A 15 35.13 19.70 -17.70
C VAL A 15 36.65 19.75 -17.85
N SER A 16 37.21 20.93 -18.10
CA SER A 16 38.65 21.17 -18.15
C SER A 16 39.14 21.89 -16.89
N LYS A 17 40.42 21.73 -16.54
CA LYS A 17 41.10 22.52 -15.49
C LYS A 17 41.63 23.87 -16.00
N THR A 18 41.80 24.03 -17.30
CA THR A 18 42.52 25.15 -17.94
C THR A 18 41.67 25.93 -18.94
N GLU A 19 40.46 25.48 -19.23
CA GLU A 19 39.62 26.05 -20.29
C GLU A 19 38.18 26.24 -19.78
N VAL A 20 37.66 27.46 -19.87
CA VAL A 20 36.28 27.80 -19.50
C VAL A 20 35.41 27.80 -20.76
N LYS A 21 34.61 26.75 -20.94
CA LYS A 21 33.59 26.66 -22.00
C LYS A 21 32.20 27.00 -21.41
N PRO A 22 31.71 28.25 -21.53
CA PRO A 22 30.45 28.66 -20.89
C PRO A 22 29.23 28.03 -21.58
N VAL A 23 28.44 27.29 -20.81
CA VAL A 23 27.20 26.66 -21.27
C VAL A 23 26.01 27.62 -21.09
N LYS A 24 25.42 28.07 -22.20
CA LYS A 24 24.17 28.85 -22.18
C LYS A 24 22.96 27.94 -22.22
N PHE A 25 22.26 27.84 -21.09
CA PHE A 25 20.93 27.24 -20.97
C PHE A 25 19.87 28.30 -21.30
N ARG A 26 18.89 27.95 -22.14
CA ARG A 26 17.66 28.72 -22.37
C ARG A 26 16.47 27.84 -21.97
N ARG A 27 15.49 28.39 -21.25
CA ARG A 27 14.18 27.73 -21.10
C ARG A 27 13.57 27.61 -22.52
N PRO A 28 13.06 26.43 -22.95
CA PRO A 28 12.33 26.35 -24.21
C PRO A 28 11.04 27.18 -24.13
N ARG A 29 10.39 27.40 -25.28
CA ARG A 29 8.98 27.80 -25.27
C ARG A 29 8.14 26.65 -24.73
N HIS A 30 6.98 26.98 -24.16
CA HIS A 30 6.05 26.02 -23.56
C HIS A 30 4.65 26.33 -24.05
N GLY A 31 3.82 25.29 -24.16
CA GLY A 31 2.37 25.43 -24.08
C GLY A 31 1.90 25.21 -22.64
N LYS A 32 0.72 25.76 -22.31
CA LYS A 32 0.07 25.58 -21.01
C LYS A 32 -1.10 24.62 -21.12
N ILE A 33 -1.21 23.69 -20.18
CA ILE A 33 -2.37 22.79 -20.06
C ILE A 33 -2.97 23.00 -18.68
N THR A 34 -4.22 23.44 -18.59
CA THR A 34 -4.94 23.46 -17.31
C THR A 34 -5.86 22.24 -17.24
N VAL A 35 -5.54 21.32 -16.32
CA VAL A 35 -6.29 20.07 -16.16
C VAL A 35 -7.28 20.17 -15.01
N PHE A 36 -8.52 19.76 -15.27
CA PHE A 36 -9.61 19.63 -14.31
C PHE A 36 -10.05 18.17 -14.20
N LEU A 37 -10.40 17.72 -13.00
CA LEU A 37 -10.95 16.40 -12.73
C LEU A 37 -12.34 16.50 -12.11
N ARG A 38 -13.30 15.74 -12.65
CA ARG A 38 -14.71 15.77 -12.24
C ARG A 38 -15.27 14.36 -12.02
N ASP A 39 -16.27 14.24 -11.15
CA ASP A 39 -17.10 13.04 -11.07
C ASP A 39 -18.20 13.04 -12.14
N SER A 40 -19.01 11.98 -12.18
CA SER A 40 -20.14 11.83 -13.10
C SER A 40 -21.29 12.81 -12.87
N GLN A 41 -21.24 13.66 -11.84
CA GLN A 41 -22.17 14.78 -11.60
C GLN A 41 -21.55 16.13 -11.99
N GLY A 42 -20.32 16.14 -12.55
CA GLY A 42 -19.59 17.34 -12.93
C GLY A 42 -18.89 18.05 -11.78
N LYS A 43 -19.02 17.55 -10.55
CA LYS A 43 -18.42 18.13 -9.35
C LYS A 43 -16.90 17.89 -9.36
N PRO A 44 -16.06 18.88 -8.98
CA PRO A 44 -14.62 18.67 -8.92
C PRO A 44 -14.22 17.59 -7.91
N ILE A 45 -13.25 16.76 -8.29
CA ILE A 45 -12.68 15.70 -7.44
C ILE A 45 -11.15 15.73 -7.50
N TRP A 46 -10.51 15.30 -6.41
CA TRP A 46 -9.09 15.01 -6.43
C TRP A 46 -8.81 13.70 -7.19
N GLY A 47 -7.68 13.63 -7.86
CA GLY A 47 -7.21 12.45 -8.57
C GLY A 47 -5.79 12.66 -9.07
N LYS A 48 -5.20 11.63 -9.68
CA LYS A 48 -3.86 11.70 -10.25
C LYS A 48 -3.95 11.90 -11.75
N VAL A 49 -3.19 12.86 -12.26
CA VAL A 49 -2.94 13.07 -13.69
C VAL A 49 -1.48 12.72 -13.97
N THR A 50 -1.27 11.64 -14.72
CA THR A 50 0.04 11.16 -15.15
C THR A 50 0.25 11.54 -16.61
N ILE A 51 1.42 12.09 -16.95
CA ILE A 51 1.75 12.51 -18.32
C ILE A 51 2.91 11.69 -18.87
N HIS A 52 2.72 11.09 -20.04
CA HIS A 52 3.76 10.41 -20.81
C HIS A 52 3.98 11.13 -22.14
N GLY A 53 5.25 11.29 -22.55
CA GLY A 53 5.59 11.78 -23.89
C GLY A 53 5.44 10.66 -24.92
N ILE A 54 4.90 11.01 -26.10
CA ILE A 54 4.75 10.11 -27.24
C ILE A 54 5.91 10.38 -28.20
N TYR A 55 6.65 9.33 -28.59
CA TYR A 55 7.84 9.46 -29.46
C TYR A 55 7.55 10.33 -30.70
N PRO A 56 8.41 11.32 -31.03
CA PRO A 56 9.73 11.59 -30.45
C PRO A 56 9.75 12.40 -29.14
N THR A 57 8.60 12.89 -28.66
CA THR A 57 8.49 13.70 -27.44
C THR A 57 8.79 12.86 -26.18
N PRO A 58 9.79 13.24 -25.37
CA PRO A 58 10.12 12.51 -24.14
C PRO A 58 9.11 12.79 -23.01
N THR A 59 8.99 11.83 -22.08
CA THR A 59 8.17 11.97 -20.87
C THR A 59 8.73 13.08 -19.97
N PRO A 60 7.91 14.03 -19.49
CA PRO A 60 8.39 15.17 -18.70
C PRO A 60 8.87 14.72 -17.31
N HIS A 61 9.81 15.48 -16.73
CA HIS A 61 10.15 15.37 -15.31
C HIS A 61 9.73 16.64 -14.58
N PHE A 62 8.68 16.55 -13.76
CA PHE A 62 8.22 17.65 -12.93
C PHE A 62 9.25 17.96 -11.83
N GLN A 63 9.27 19.21 -11.36
CA GLN A 63 10.26 19.67 -10.41
C GLN A 63 10.19 18.87 -9.09
N PRO A 64 11.26 18.15 -8.69
CA PRO A 64 11.31 17.41 -7.45
C PRO A 64 11.65 18.33 -6.26
N VAL A 65 11.49 17.82 -5.04
CA VAL A 65 11.95 18.53 -3.83
C VAL A 65 13.50 18.55 -3.79
N ASN A 66 14.12 19.69 -3.43
CA ASN A 66 15.54 19.96 -3.64
C ASN A 66 16.50 19.42 -2.53
N PRO A 67 17.44 18.51 -2.83
CA PRO A 67 18.59 17.94 -1.46
C PRO A 67 19.39 19.04 -0.80
N ARG A 68 19.61 20.14 -1.51
CA ARG A 68 20.45 21.21 -0.97
C ARG A 68 19.68 22.04 0.04
N LEU A 69 18.36 21.81 0.13
CA LEU A 69 17.45 22.36 1.13
C LEU A 69 16.93 21.29 2.10
N THR A 70 16.71 20.04 1.66
CA THR A 70 16.12 18.97 2.51
C THR A 70 17.11 18.01 3.16
N GLY A 71 18.31 17.83 2.58
CA GLY A 71 19.25 16.78 3.00
C GLY A 71 18.80 15.33 2.71
N ARG A 72 17.81 15.11 1.81
CA ARG A 72 17.24 13.78 1.49
C ARG A 72 17.55 13.33 0.05
N ASN A 73 17.26 12.07 -0.29
CA ASN A 73 17.52 11.51 -1.63
C ASN A 73 16.57 12.06 -2.71
N TRP A 74 16.98 12.03 -3.99
CA TRP A 74 16.15 12.51 -5.11
C TRP A 74 15.06 11.54 -5.50
N GLU A 75 13.86 12.11 -5.66
CA GLU A 75 12.89 11.70 -6.66
C GLU A 75 13.62 11.64 -8.01
N THR A 76 13.96 10.42 -8.43
CA THR A 76 14.61 10.14 -9.73
C THR A 76 13.60 10.02 -10.87
N PHE A 77 12.31 10.17 -10.55
CA PHE A 77 11.20 10.11 -11.47
C PHE A 77 9.97 10.77 -10.84
N LYS A 78 9.32 11.68 -11.58
CA LYS A 78 8.15 12.46 -11.19
C LYS A 78 7.47 13.00 -12.45
N ASN A 79 6.31 12.46 -12.81
CA ASN A 79 5.53 12.85 -13.99
C ASN A 79 4.01 12.79 -13.75
N SER A 80 3.61 12.58 -12.50
CA SER A 80 2.23 12.77 -12.04
C SER A 80 2.05 14.05 -11.25
N CYS A 81 0.83 14.56 -11.27
CA CYS A 81 0.38 15.69 -10.46
C CYS A 81 -1.06 15.46 -9.96
N PHE A 82 -1.51 16.32 -9.04
CA PHE A 82 -2.81 16.21 -8.38
C PHE A 82 -3.59 17.51 -8.53
N PRO A 83 -4.48 17.63 -9.54
CA PRO A 83 -5.26 18.84 -9.73
C PRO A 83 -6.20 19.13 -8.56
N PRO A 84 -6.23 20.38 -8.05
CA PRO A 84 -7.22 20.83 -7.09
C PRO A 84 -8.55 21.18 -7.79
N PRO A 85 -9.63 21.50 -7.04
CA PRO A 85 -10.94 21.83 -7.61
C PRO A 85 -10.95 22.95 -8.65
N GLU A 86 -10.08 23.94 -8.50
CA GLU A 86 -9.86 25.09 -9.38
C GLU A 86 -9.02 24.76 -10.64
N GLY A 87 -8.56 23.51 -10.78
CA GLY A 87 -7.69 23.05 -11.86
C GLY A 87 -6.20 23.29 -11.61
N LEU A 88 -5.35 22.60 -12.37
CA LEU A 88 -3.89 22.76 -12.29
C LEU A 88 -3.30 23.06 -13.67
N THR A 89 -2.66 24.22 -13.81
CA THR A 89 -1.89 24.58 -15.01
C THR A 89 -0.49 23.96 -14.95
N ILE A 90 -0.13 23.25 -16.01
CA ILE A 90 1.17 22.60 -16.23
C ILE A 90 1.79 23.24 -17.48
N GLU A 91 3.07 23.61 -17.42
CA GLU A 91 3.83 24.03 -18.61
C GLU A 91 4.61 22.83 -19.17
N LEU A 92 4.37 22.50 -20.44
CA LEU A 92 5.10 21.46 -21.17
C LEU A 92 5.79 22.05 -22.40
N PRO A 93 6.96 21.54 -22.81
CA PRO A 93 7.51 21.78 -24.15
C PRO A 93 6.53 21.35 -25.25
N PRO A 94 6.66 21.87 -26.48
CA PRO A 94 5.85 21.41 -27.61
C PRO A 94 6.08 19.92 -27.92
N GLY A 95 5.02 19.23 -28.35
CA GLY A 95 5.08 17.81 -28.68
C GLY A 95 3.81 17.01 -28.35
N GLY A 96 3.84 15.72 -28.66
CA GLY A 96 2.74 14.78 -28.42
C GLY A 96 2.80 14.17 -27.03
N TYR A 97 1.67 14.18 -26.30
CA TYR A 97 1.58 13.62 -24.95
C TYR A 97 0.34 12.75 -24.77
N LEU A 98 0.52 11.62 -24.08
CA LEU A 98 -0.57 10.83 -23.51
C LEU A 98 -0.79 11.28 -22.07
N ILE A 99 -1.94 11.90 -21.81
CA ILE A 99 -2.37 12.30 -20.47
C ILE A 99 -3.35 11.25 -19.95
N THR A 100 -3.18 10.82 -18.70
CA THR A 100 -4.06 9.82 -18.07
C THR A 100 -4.52 10.29 -16.69
N ALA A 101 -5.83 10.30 -16.48
CA ALA A 101 -6.50 10.69 -15.25
C ALA A 101 -7.07 9.46 -14.51
N SER A 102 -6.81 9.37 -13.21
CA SER A 102 -7.21 8.24 -12.35
C SER A 102 -7.57 8.69 -10.92
N ARG A 103 -8.31 7.85 -10.19
CA ARG A 103 -8.64 8.08 -8.77
C ARG A 103 -8.70 6.77 -7.98
N GLY A 104 -7.58 6.06 -7.85
CA GLY A 104 -7.55 4.76 -7.20
C GLY A 104 -8.35 3.66 -7.95
N PRO A 105 -8.42 2.44 -7.39
CA PRO A 105 -9.08 1.29 -8.01
C PRO A 105 -10.62 1.31 -7.95
N GLU A 106 -11.24 2.28 -7.27
CA GLU A 106 -12.70 2.42 -7.24
C GLU A 106 -13.29 3.16 -8.45
N TYR A 107 -12.44 3.78 -9.27
CA TYR A 107 -12.84 4.70 -10.35
C TYR A 107 -12.36 4.24 -11.73
N SER A 108 -13.07 4.67 -12.77
CA SER A 108 -12.66 4.51 -14.16
C SER A 108 -11.35 5.22 -14.47
N LEU A 109 -10.60 4.70 -15.43
CA LEU A 109 -9.46 5.38 -16.06
C LEU A 109 -9.94 6.19 -17.26
N VAL A 110 -9.36 7.37 -17.49
CA VAL A 110 -9.53 8.14 -18.73
C VAL A 110 -8.15 8.54 -19.24
N SER A 111 -7.91 8.36 -20.54
CA SER A 111 -6.66 8.74 -21.21
C SER A 111 -6.96 9.48 -22.50
N GLU A 112 -6.18 10.51 -22.81
CA GLU A 112 -6.31 11.35 -24.00
C GLU A 112 -4.94 11.64 -24.59
N ILE A 113 -4.86 11.66 -25.92
CA ILE A 113 -3.66 12.07 -26.66
C ILE A 113 -3.85 13.52 -27.08
N ILE A 114 -2.90 14.37 -26.71
CA ILE A 114 -2.89 15.79 -27.07
C ILE A 114 -1.61 16.17 -27.80
N GLU A 115 -1.67 17.27 -28.54
CA GLU A 115 -0.49 18.01 -29.00
C GLU A 115 -0.36 19.30 -28.18
N VAL A 116 0.85 19.57 -27.71
CA VAL A 116 1.22 20.85 -27.08
C VAL A 116 1.91 21.69 -28.14
N VAL A 117 1.42 22.91 -28.34
CA VAL A 117 2.00 23.93 -29.23
C VAL A 117 2.62 25.03 -28.37
N GLU A 118 3.68 25.67 -28.85
CA GLU A 118 4.31 26.76 -28.10
C GLU A 118 3.41 27.99 -27.96
N GLU A 119 3.50 28.65 -26.80
CA GLU A 119 2.81 29.91 -26.46
C GLU A 119 1.26 29.81 -26.45
N THR A 120 0.68 28.62 -26.59
CA THR A 120 -0.77 28.37 -26.46
C THR A 120 -1.20 28.04 -25.03
N SER A 121 -2.52 27.96 -24.80
CA SER A 121 -3.12 27.50 -23.54
C SER A 121 -4.36 26.65 -23.82
N THR A 122 -4.39 25.43 -23.30
CA THR A 122 -5.45 24.43 -23.50
C THR A 122 -6.05 23.99 -22.17
N ASN A 123 -7.38 23.85 -22.10
CA ASN A 123 -8.08 23.34 -20.91
C ASN A 123 -8.58 21.91 -21.17
N LEU A 124 -8.26 20.97 -20.28
CA LEU A 124 -8.70 19.58 -20.35
C LEU A 124 -9.55 19.23 -19.12
N SER A 125 -10.68 18.55 -19.29
CA SER A 125 -11.62 18.25 -18.19
C SER A 125 -12.05 16.79 -18.19
N PHE A 126 -11.33 15.94 -17.44
CA PHE A 126 -11.58 14.51 -17.39
C PHE A 126 -12.69 14.15 -16.39
N THR A 127 -13.57 13.22 -16.78
CA THR A 127 -14.67 12.73 -15.93
C THR A 127 -14.39 11.30 -15.46
N LEU A 128 -14.16 11.11 -14.16
CA LEU A 128 -13.90 9.81 -13.55
C LEU A 128 -15.17 9.29 -12.86
N LYS A 129 -15.68 8.15 -13.32
CA LYS A 129 -16.86 7.50 -12.78
C LYS A 129 -16.45 6.60 -11.61
N LYS A 130 -17.10 6.69 -10.45
CA LYS A 130 -17.00 5.63 -9.42
C LYS A 130 -17.71 4.39 -9.94
N VAL A 131 -17.04 3.25 -9.91
CA VAL A 131 -17.47 1.98 -10.54
C VAL A 131 -17.44 0.79 -9.59
N VAL A 132 -16.80 0.93 -8.43
CA VAL A 132 -16.85 -0.05 -7.33
C VAL A 132 -17.76 0.50 -6.23
N ASP A 133 -18.75 -0.30 -5.80
CA ASP A 133 -19.49 0.02 -4.58
C ASP A 133 -18.72 -0.48 -3.34
N SER A 134 -18.11 0.46 -2.61
CA SER A 134 -17.41 0.24 -1.34
C SER A 134 -18.23 0.63 -0.10
N SER A 135 -19.55 0.75 -0.23
CA SER A 135 -20.45 1.08 0.89
C SER A 135 -20.31 0.09 2.06
N GLY A 136 -20.16 0.61 3.28
CA GLY A 136 -19.91 -0.20 4.47
C GLY A 136 -18.44 -0.61 4.69
N TRP A 137 -17.51 -0.10 3.86
CA TRP A 137 -16.08 -0.33 3.99
C TRP A 137 -15.30 0.99 4.01
N ILE A 138 -14.11 0.98 4.62
CA ILE A 138 -13.18 2.12 4.68
C ILE A 138 -11.83 1.72 4.09
N SER A 139 -11.36 2.51 3.12
CA SER A 139 -10.06 2.33 2.45
C SER A 139 -8.92 2.93 3.27
N LEU A 140 -7.98 2.08 3.70
CA LEU A 140 -6.92 2.41 4.66
C LEU A 140 -5.54 2.00 4.13
N ASP A 141 -4.54 2.88 4.31
CA ASP A 141 -3.13 2.60 4.03
C ASP A 141 -2.29 2.85 5.30
N PRO A 142 -1.74 1.78 5.94
CA PRO A 142 -1.13 1.87 7.26
C PRO A 142 0.40 2.06 7.26
N HIS A 143 1.02 2.34 6.11
CA HIS A 143 2.49 2.47 6.00
C HIS A 143 2.90 3.52 4.96
N LEU A 144 3.30 4.71 5.42
CA LEU A 144 3.57 5.88 4.57
C LEU A 144 4.74 6.73 5.09
N HIS A 145 5.61 7.15 4.16
CA HIS A 145 6.83 7.92 4.45
C HIS A 145 6.84 9.29 3.76
N THR A 146 7.61 10.21 4.35
CA THR A 146 7.89 11.58 3.88
C THR A 146 9.36 11.95 4.11
N LEU A 147 9.74 13.18 3.74
CA LEU A 147 11.05 13.77 4.03
C LEU A 147 11.42 13.86 5.53
N ASN A 148 10.50 13.52 6.46
CA ASN A 148 10.82 13.37 7.88
C ASN A 148 11.60 12.08 8.17
N SER A 149 11.41 11.03 7.36
CA SER A 149 12.26 9.83 7.33
C SER A 149 13.12 9.80 6.05
N ASP A 150 13.04 8.77 5.22
CA ASP A 150 13.78 8.63 3.96
C ASP A 150 12.89 8.69 2.71
N GLY A 151 11.58 8.88 2.91
CA GLY A 151 10.65 9.29 1.87
C GLY A 151 11.07 10.60 1.20
N GLN A 152 10.67 10.78 -0.06
CA GLN A 152 11.20 11.82 -0.94
C GLN A 152 10.22 13.00 -1.13
N VAL A 153 9.03 12.90 -0.54
CA VAL A 153 7.88 13.81 -0.74
C VAL A 153 7.60 14.66 0.50
N THR A 154 7.02 15.85 0.31
CA THR A 154 6.52 16.67 1.44
C THR A 154 5.26 16.08 2.05
N ILE A 155 4.89 16.54 3.25
CA ILE A 155 3.61 16.17 3.88
C ILE A 155 2.44 16.61 3.00
N GLU A 156 2.43 17.84 2.47
CA GLU A 156 1.38 18.31 1.57
C GLU A 156 1.25 17.48 0.28
N GLU A 157 2.36 16.98 -0.26
CA GLU A 157 2.35 16.12 -1.46
C GLU A 157 1.94 14.68 -1.14
N ARG A 158 2.35 14.14 0.02
CA ARG A 158 1.86 12.86 0.53
C ARG A 158 0.34 12.88 0.74
N ILE A 159 -0.21 13.93 1.37
CA ILE A 159 -1.66 14.12 1.53
C ILE A 159 -2.37 14.11 0.16
N LYS A 160 -1.89 14.91 -0.81
CA LYS A 160 -2.50 15.00 -2.15
C LYS A 160 -2.47 13.66 -2.89
N SER A 161 -1.34 12.94 -2.85
CA SER A 161 -1.22 11.62 -3.49
C SER A 161 -2.14 10.56 -2.87
N VAL A 162 -2.25 10.53 -1.54
CA VAL A 162 -3.15 9.62 -0.81
C VAL A 162 -4.62 9.88 -1.17
N ILE A 163 -5.06 11.15 -1.16
CA ILE A 163 -6.43 11.54 -1.50
C ILE A 163 -6.72 11.28 -2.98
N ALA A 164 -5.74 11.49 -3.85
CA ALA A 164 -5.84 11.19 -5.28
C ALA A 164 -6.08 9.70 -5.52
N GLU A 165 -5.42 8.79 -4.79
CA GLU A 165 -5.62 7.34 -4.92
C GLU A 165 -6.80 6.78 -4.12
N GLY A 166 -7.70 7.65 -3.66
CA GLY A 166 -8.97 7.29 -3.03
C GLY A 166 -8.85 6.66 -1.63
N ILE A 167 -7.69 6.80 -0.97
CA ILE A 167 -7.52 6.36 0.42
C ILE A 167 -8.29 7.32 1.34
N GLN A 168 -9.07 6.75 2.27
CA GLN A 168 -9.88 7.48 3.24
C GLN A 168 -9.17 7.63 4.59
N VAL A 169 -8.30 6.68 4.95
CA VAL A 169 -7.52 6.72 6.20
C VAL A 169 -6.05 6.47 5.90
N ALA A 170 -5.20 7.43 6.24
CA ALA A 170 -3.75 7.33 6.12
C ALA A 170 -3.10 7.31 7.49
N ILE A 171 -2.11 6.43 7.66
CA ILE A 171 -1.29 6.38 8.87
C ILE A 171 0.10 6.92 8.51
N ALA A 172 0.51 8.00 9.18
CA ALA A 172 1.83 8.59 9.04
C ALA A 172 2.84 7.76 9.85
N THR A 173 3.79 7.09 9.20
CA THR A 173 4.67 6.10 9.86
C THR A 173 6.14 6.31 9.50
N ASP A 174 6.59 7.56 9.42
CA ASP A 174 8.01 7.88 9.24
C ASP A 174 8.91 7.11 10.24
N HIS A 175 10.04 6.58 9.74
CA HIS A 175 11.01 5.83 10.54
C HIS A 175 11.46 6.61 11.78
N ASN A 176 11.29 5.99 12.96
CA ASN A 176 11.74 6.48 14.27
C ASN A 176 11.38 7.94 14.61
N TYR A 177 10.30 8.50 14.03
CA TYR A 177 9.84 9.87 14.26
C TYR A 177 8.31 9.95 14.13
N ILE A 178 7.60 10.53 15.11
CA ILE A 178 6.13 10.67 15.04
C ILE A 178 5.76 11.93 14.24
N THR A 179 5.52 11.76 12.93
CA THR A 179 4.98 12.83 12.07
C THR A 179 3.47 13.00 12.27
N ASP A 180 2.98 14.24 12.12
CA ASP A 180 1.55 14.56 12.06
C ASP A 180 1.21 15.27 10.74
N TYR A 181 0.35 14.67 9.92
CA TYR A 181 -0.14 15.30 8.69
C TYR A 181 -1.35 16.23 8.95
N ARG A 182 -2.01 16.19 10.12
CA ARG A 182 -3.24 16.95 10.42
C ARG A 182 -3.08 18.48 10.27
N PRO A 183 -1.96 19.13 10.70
CA PRO A 183 -1.78 20.57 10.50
C PRO A 183 -1.72 20.95 9.01
N ALA A 184 -1.01 20.16 8.20
CA ALA A 184 -0.91 20.35 6.76
C ALA A 184 -2.24 20.05 6.04
N LEU A 185 -2.97 19.02 6.49
CA LEU A 185 -4.31 18.67 6.00
C LEU A 185 -5.31 19.82 6.21
N ASN A 186 -5.27 20.46 7.38
CA ASN A 186 -6.07 21.63 7.71
C ASN A 186 -5.68 22.85 6.86
N LYS A 187 -4.38 23.13 6.74
CA LYS A 187 -3.81 24.18 5.87
C LYS A 187 -4.21 24.02 4.39
N LEU A 188 -4.41 22.79 3.91
CA LEU A 188 -4.88 22.48 2.56
C LEU A 188 -6.42 22.51 2.40
N GLY A 189 -7.18 22.63 3.49
CA GLY A 189 -8.66 22.54 3.46
C GLY A 189 -9.21 21.12 3.22
N LEU A 190 -8.41 20.08 3.46
CA LEU A 190 -8.69 18.69 3.06
C LEU A 190 -9.16 17.77 4.20
N THR A 191 -9.55 18.34 5.34
CA THR A 191 -10.06 17.59 6.52
C THR A 191 -11.30 16.75 6.22
N ASN A 192 -12.10 17.13 5.22
CA ASN A 192 -13.24 16.35 4.73
C ASN A 192 -12.90 15.32 3.64
N GLN A 193 -11.61 15.17 3.28
CA GLN A 193 -11.13 14.30 2.20
C GLN A 193 -10.20 13.18 2.67
N LEU A 194 -9.66 13.27 3.91
CA LEU A 194 -8.79 12.25 4.50
C LEU A 194 -8.90 12.26 6.03
N THR A 195 -8.97 11.08 6.65
CA THR A 195 -8.67 10.91 8.08
C THR A 195 -7.18 10.57 8.23
N VAL A 196 -6.47 11.30 9.10
CA VAL A 196 -5.04 11.07 9.39
C VAL A 196 -4.89 10.48 10.78
N ILE A 197 -4.11 9.40 10.88
CA ILE A 197 -3.63 8.82 12.12
C ILE A 197 -2.11 9.08 12.18
N SER A 198 -1.61 9.69 13.26
CA SER A 198 -0.18 9.65 13.55
C SER A 198 0.20 8.28 14.07
N GLY A 199 1.31 7.74 13.58
CA GLY A 199 1.96 6.54 14.05
C GLY A 199 3.48 6.72 13.96
N ASN A 200 4.19 5.60 13.93
CA ASN A 200 5.63 5.56 13.73
C ASN A 200 6.01 4.16 13.23
N GLU A 201 6.91 4.04 12.25
CA GLU A 201 7.66 2.80 12.06
C GLU A 201 8.85 2.77 13.00
N ILE A 202 8.93 1.73 13.83
CA ILE A 202 10.06 1.48 14.73
C ILE A 202 11.04 0.59 13.96
N THR A 203 12.16 1.18 13.58
CA THR A 203 13.15 0.64 12.64
C THR A 203 14.45 0.35 13.38
N HIS A 204 14.75 -0.94 13.58
CA HIS A 204 16.02 -1.43 14.12
C HIS A 204 16.68 -2.41 13.15
N GLY A 205 17.74 -1.96 12.48
CA GLY A 205 18.46 -2.75 11.47
C GLY A 205 19.05 -4.05 12.01
N GLY A 206 18.67 -5.19 11.42
CA GLY A 206 19.07 -6.52 11.91
C GLY A 206 18.13 -7.13 12.95
N LEU A 207 17.08 -6.42 13.38
CA LEU A 207 16.12 -6.88 14.39
C LEU A 207 14.69 -6.87 13.86
N ILE A 208 14.10 -5.71 13.61
CA ILE A 208 12.68 -5.58 13.23
C ILE A 208 12.39 -4.22 12.56
N HIS A 209 11.36 -4.23 11.73
CA HIS A 209 10.56 -3.09 11.29
C HIS A 209 9.10 -3.37 11.68
N TYR A 210 8.43 -2.45 12.38
CA TYR A 210 7.02 -2.60 12.75
C TYR A 210 6.36 -1.22 12.99
N ASN A 211 5.08 -1.09 12.63
CA ASN A 211 4.31 0.14 12.88
C ASN A 211 3.59 0.09 14.22
N SER A 212 3.59 1.23 14.92
CA SER A 212 2.83 1.47 16.15
C SER A 212 1.88 2.66 15.94
N TYR A 213 0.58 2.45 16.15
CA TYR A 213 -0.46 3.48 15.94
C TYR A 213 -1.76 3.17 16.69
N PRO A 214 -2.61 4.16 17.04
CA PRO A 214 -2.39 5.59 16.93
C PRO A 214 -1.43 6.08 18.02
N LEU A 215 -0.57 7.04 17.66
CA LEU A 215 0.32 7.75 18.57
C LEU A 215 -0.02 9.25 18.55
N ASN A 216 0.20 9.93 19.68
CA ASN A 216 0.12 11.38 19.76
C ASN A 216 1.55 11.95 19.73
N PRO A 217 1.89 12.85 18.79
CA PRO A 217 3.18 13.54 18.78
C PRO A 217 3.35 14.39 20.04
N GLN A 218 4.55 14.39 20.61
CA GLN A 218 4.92 15.11 21.83
C GLN A 218 6.11 16.04 21.53
N PRO A 219 5.86 17.32 21.18
CA PRO A 219 6.91 18.26 20.75
C PRO A 219 8.04 18.49 21.77
N ASN A 220 7.76 18.25 23.04
CA ASN A 220 8.71 18.43 24.14
C ASN A 220 9.62 17.20 24.38
N LEU A 221 9.46 16.13 23.59
CA LEU A 221 10.29 14.92 23.65
C LEU A 221 11.12 14.74 22.37
N PRO A 222 12.30 14.07 22.46
CA PRO A 222 13.08 13.70 21.29
C PRO A 222 12.23 12.96 20.25
N LEU A 223 12.45 13.28 18.96
CA LEU A 223 11.79 12.61 17.82
C LEU A 223 10.25 12.61 17.92
N MET A 224 9.68 13.68 18.49
CA MET A 224 8.25 13.85 18.78
C MET A 224 7.67 12.80 19.74
N GLY A 225 8.50 12.19 20.59
CA GLY A 225 8.10 11.10 21.47
C GLY A 225 8.02 9.73 20.80
N ALA A 226 8.75 9.53 19.69
CA ALA A 226 8.92 8.21 19.08
C ALA A 226 9.55 7.20 20.06
N ILE A 227 9.31 5.91 19.80
CA ILE A 227 9.82 4.83 20.64
C ILE A 227 11.33 4.70 20.44
N ASP A 228 12.06 4.50 21.54
CA ASP A 228 13.50 4.26 21.51
C ASP A 228 13.84 2.95 20.78
N ALA A 229 14.10 3.08 19.48
CA ALA A 229 14.47 1.98 18.60
C ALA A 229 15.85 1.37 18.93
N THR A 230 16.64 1.92 19.87
CA THR A 230 17.95 1.35 20.22
C THR A 230 17.87 0.07 21.06
N LYS A 231 16.67 -0.33 21.56
CA LYS A 231 16.51 -1.59 22.29
C LYS A 231 16.78 -2.80 21.39
N ASN A 232 17.49 -3.79 21.93
CA ASN A 232 18.01 -4.92 21.15
C ASN A 232 17.08 -6.15 21.18
N ARG A 233 15.94 -6.08 21.89
CA ARG A 233 14.93 -7.14 21.96
C ARG A 233 13.59 -6.62 21.48
N VAL A 234 12.91 -7.38 20.62
CA VAL A 234 11.57 -7.00 20.13
C VAL A 234 10.56 -6.91 21.26
N SER A 235 10.66 -7.77 22.28
CA SER A 235 9.80 -7.69 23.48
C SER A 235 9.92 -6.37 24.25
N GLU A 236 11.08 -5.72 24.24
CA GLU A 236 11.25 -4.39 24.88
C GLU A 236 10.58 -3.29 24.07
N LEU A 237 10.65 -3.38 22.73
CA LEU A 237 10.02 -2.46 21.79
C LEU A 237 8.49 -2.61 21.80
N PHE A 238 7.97 -3.83 21.74
CA PHE A 238 6.53 -4.10 21.84
C PHE A 238 5.98 -3.66 23.20
N ALA A 239 6.67 -3.94 24.31
CA ALA A 239 6.28 -3.45 25.63
C ALA A 239 6.32 -1.91 25.72
N ALA A 240 7.22 -1.22 25.01
CA ALA A 240 7.21 0.23 24.90
C ALA A 240 5.98 0.73 24.12
N SER A 241 5.67 0.12 22.97
CA SER A 241 4.44 0.40 22.21
C SER A 241 3.17 0.23 23.04
N ARG A 242 3.05 -0.87 23.79
CA ARG A 242 1.88 -1.10 24.66
C ARG A 242 1.79 -0.12 25.83
N ARG A 243 2.91 0.41 26.35
CA ARG A 243 2.87 1.49 27.37
C ARG A 243 2.43 2.83 26.78
N GLN A 244 2.82 3.14 25.55
CA GLN A 244 2.48 4.41 24.89
C GLN A 244 1.06 4.41 24.30
N ALA A 245 0.61 3.27 23.77
CA ALA A 245 -0.73 3.07 23.21
C ALA A 245 -1.28 1.69 23.62
N PRO A 246 -1.87 1.55 24.84
CA PRO A 246 -2.38 0.27 25.34
C PRO A 246 -3.42 -0.41 24.44
N GLN A 247 -4.27 0.40 23.78
CA GLN A 247 -5.27 -0.07 22.81
C GLN A 247 -4.82 0.07 21.34
N GLY A 248 -3.56 0.46 21.11
CA GLY A 248 -2.99 0.61 19.77
C GLY A 248 -2.80 -0.71 19.03
N ILE A 249 -2.47 -0.60 17.75
CA ILE A 249 -2.00 -1.65 16.86
C ILE A 249 -0.48 -1.71 16.93
N ILE A 250 0.06 -2.91 17.09
CA ILE A 250 1.43 -3.29 16.71
C ILE A 250 1.30 -4.09 15.41
N GLN A 251 1.80 -3.54 14.31
CA GLN A 251 1.77 -4.13 12.98
C GLN A 251 3.18 -4.58 12.60
N VAL A 252 3.40 -5.88 12.36
CA VAL A 252 4.69 -6.37 11.84
C VAL A 252 4.79 -6.07 10.34
N ASN A 253 5.77 -5.24 9.98
CA ASN A 253 5.96 -4.80 8.59
C ASN A 253 6.80 -5.78 7.79
N HIS A 254 6.42 -5.97 6.53
CA HIS A 254 7.11 -6.74 5.48
C HIS A 254 7.95 -7.91 6.02
N PRO A 255 7.34 -8.90 6.69
CA PRO A 255 8.02 -9.76 7.65
C PRO A 255 9.13 -10.66 7.07
N ARG A 256 9.20 -10.80 5.74
CA ARG A 256 10.26 -11.52 5.00
C ARG A 256 11.24 -10.60 4.27
N SER A 257 11.25 -9.30 4.55
CA SER A 257 12.13 -8.30 3.92
C SER A 257 13.59 -8.39 4.41
N GLY A 258 14.41 -9.22 3.77
CA GLY A 258 15.86 -9.24 3.96
C GLY A 258 16.29 -9.39 5.42
N SER A 259 17.14 -8.47 5.89
CA SER A 259 17.67 -8.40 7.27
C SER A 259 16.85 -7.53 8.24
N ILE A 260 15.66 -7.05 7.82
CA ILE A 260 14.78 -6.20 8.63
C ILE A 260 13.40 -6.84 8.88
N GLY A 261 12.98 -7.77 8.02
CA GLY A 261 11.77 -8.56 8.19
C GLY A 261 11.86 -9.49 9.40
N TYR A 262 10.91 -9.36 10.31
CA TYR A 262 10.92 -10.01 11.63
C TYR A 262 11.06 -11.54 11.57
N PHE A 263 10.40 -12.18 10.61
CA PHE A 263 10.36 -13.64 10.47
C PHE A 263 11.70 -14.20 9.96
N ASN A 264 12.54 -13.37 9.31
CA ASN A 264 13.90 -13.75 8.93
C ASN A 264 14.88 -13.60 10.11
N THR A 265 14.82 -12.46 10.81
CA THR A 265 15.73 -12.11 11.90
C THR A 265 15.53 -12.95 13.17
N HIS A 266 14.34 -13.54 13.32
CA HIS A 266 13.96 -14.44 14.42
C HIS A 266 13.51 -15.83 13.91
N HIS A 267 14.01 -16.21 12.73
CA HIS A 267 14.06 -17.58 12.21
C HIS A 267 12.75 -18.39 12.23
N LEU A 268 11.63 -17.76 11.84
CA LEU A 268 10.38 -18.49 11.57
C LEU A 268 10.58 -19.43 10.38
N ASP A 269 10.32 -20.72 10.56
CA ASP A 269 10.47 -21.74 9.52
C ASP A 269 9.55 -21.44 8.29
N PRO A 270 10.12 -21.09 7.11
CA PRO A 270 9.32 -20.76 5.93
C PRO A 270 8.66 -21.99 5.28
N LYS A 271 9.01 -23.22 5.68
CA LYS A 271 8.43 -24.45 5.12
C LYS A 271 7.01 -24.65 5.62
N ASN A 272 6.81 -24.61 6.94
CA ASN A 272 5.61 -25.03 7.65
C ASN A 272 5.40 -24.32 9.01
N GLY A 273 6.26 -23.36 9.39
CA GLY A 273 6.13 -22.63 10.65
C GLY A 273 6.35 -23.48 11.91
N GLU A 274 7.12 -24.57 11.87
CA GLU A 274 7.34 -25.41 13.08
C GLU A 274 8.29 -24.81 14.11
N ALA A 275 9.13 -23.85 13.75
CA ALA A 275 10.14 -23.28 14.65
C ALA A 275 10.25 -21.76 14.53
N VAL A 276 10.67 -21.12 15.63
CA VAL A 276 11.04 -19.70 15.76
C VAL A 276 12.19 -19.54 16.77
N SER A 277 12.94 -18.44 16.70
CA SER A 277 13.89 -18.10 17.75
C SER A 277 13.24 -18.02 19.14
N GLU A 278 14.03 -18.32 20.16
CA GLU A 278 13.62 -18.27 21.57
C GLU A 278 13.02 -16.90 21.96
N ASP A 279 13.62 -15.81 21.46
CA ASP A 279 13.23 -14.41 21.65
C ASP A 279 12.15 -13.90 20.67
N PHE A 280 11.54 -14.77 19.86
CA PHE A 280 10.35 -14.43 19.06
C PHE A 280 9.16 -14.14 19.98
N ASP A 281 8.63 -12.91 19.88
CA ASP A 281 7.52 -12.37 20.65
C ASP A 281 6.25 -12.38 19.79
N PHE A 282 5.18 -12.93 20.34
CA PHE A 282 3.90 -13.15 19.67
C PHE A 282 2.87 -12.04 19.93
N SER A 283 3.23 -10.98 20.66
CA SER A 283 2.31 -9.94 21.16
C SER A 283 2.00 -8.78 20.19
N PHE A 284 2.21 -8.97 18.88
CA PHE A 284 1.72 -8.06 17.84
C PHE A 284 0.25 -8.32 17.49
N ASP A 285 -0.45 -7.36 16.88
CA ASP A 285 -1.88 -7.50 16.51
C ASP A 285 -2.06 -8.00 15.08
N VAL A 286 -1.33 -7.40 14.12
CA VAL A 286 -1.53 -7.61 12.68
C VAL A 286 -0.19 -7.73 11.94
N MET A 287 -0.20 -8.24 10.70
CA MET A 287 1.01 -8.39 9.88
C MET A 287 0.77 -8.02 8.41
N GLU A 288 1.79 -7.47 7.76
CA GLU A 288 1.74 -7.16 6.34
C GLU A 288 1.76 -8.43 5.47
N GLY A 289 0.63 -8.73 4.83
CA GLY A 289 0.51 -9.75 3.78
C GLY A 289 0.89 -9.21 2.40
N MET A 290 0.66 -7.91 2.17
CA MET A 290 1.05 -7.20 0.95
C MET A 290 1.77 -5.89 1.30
N ASN A 291 3.04 -5.81 0.95
CA ASN A 291 3.85 -4.61 1.10
C ASN A 291 4.29 -4.07 -0.29
N GLY A 292 3.90 -2.84 -0.59
CA GLY A 292 4.15 -2.14 -1.85
C GLY A 292 3.38 -2.71 -3.06
N PRO A 293 3.60 -2.12 -4.26
CA PRO A 293 2.78 -2.40 -5.46
C PRO A 293 3.05 -3.75 -6.15
N PHE A 294 3.71 -4.72 -5.52
CA PHE A 294 4.18 -5.94 -6.19
C PHE A 294 3.72 -7.24 -5.52
N PRO A 295 3.45 -8.30 -6.32
CA PRO A 295 3.56 -9.68 -5.86
C PRO A 295 5.05 -10.03 -5.61
N ARG A 296 5.66 -9.47 -4.55
CA ARG A 296 7.02 -9.86 -4.14
C ARG A 296 6.99 -11.35 -3.72
N PRO A 297 8.04 -12.15 -3.99
CA PRO A 297 8.17 -13.49 -3.40
C PRO A 297 8.08 -13.47 -1.87
N ASN A 298 8.56 -12.38 -1.25
CA ASN A 298 8.46 -12.13 0.19
C ASN A 298 7.01 -11.98 0.67
N ASN A 299 6.13 -11.39 -0.14
CA ASN A 299 4.70 -11.22 0.17
C ASN A 299 4.01 -12.59 0.08
N ALA A 300 4.26 -13.35 -0.99
CA ALA A 300 3.74 -14.72 -1.13
C ALA A 300 4.21 -15.65 0.01
N GLN A 301 5.47 -15.52 0.46
CA GLN A 301 5.96 -16.23 1.64
C GLN A 301 5.29 -15.74 2.93
N ALA A 302 5.06 -14.43 3.11
CA ALA A 302 4.34 -13.91 4.28
C ALA A 302 2.89 -14.42 4.37
N ILE A 303 2.17 -14.52 3.25
CA ILE A 303 0.86 -15.17 3.18
C ILE A 303 0.96 -16.65 3.57
N LYS A 304 2.00 -17.36 3.11
CA LYS A 304 2.23 -18.77 3.50
C LYS A 304 2.55 -18.92 4.99
N ASP A 305 3.37 -18.04 5.56
CA ASP A 305 3.69 -17.99 6.98
C ASP A 305 2.42 -17.77 7.82
N TRP A 306 1.55 -16.87 7.36
CA TRP A 306 0.25 -16.58 7.96
C TRP A 306 -0.72 -17.78 7.92
N LEU A 307 -0.82 -18.49 6.79
CA LEU A 307 -1.60 -19.74 6.72
C LEU A 307 -1.05 -20.81 7.68
N ASN A 308 0.28 -20.89 7.87
CA ASN A 308 0.89 -21.77 8.88
C ASN A 308 0.53 -21.33 10.31
N PHE A 309 0.49 -20.02 10.59
CA PHE A 309 0.06 -19.48 11.88
C PHE A 309 -1.40 -19.81 12.19
N LEU A 310 -2.33 -19.52 11.26
CA LEU A 310 -3.74 -19.91 11.39
C LEU A 310 -3.89 -21.40 11.66
N ASN A 311 -3.14 -22.23 10.92
CA ASN A 311 -3.13 -23.68 11.07
C ASN A 311 -2.64 -24.16 12.45
N LYS A 312 -1.92 -23.33 13.22
CA LYS A 312 -1.42 -23.62 14.58
C LYS A 312 -2.18 -22.87 15.70
N GLY A 313 -3.21 -22.09 15.36
CA GLY A 313 -4.01 -21.32 16.33
C GLY A 313 -3.51 -19.90 16.60
N TYR A 314 -2.55 -19.40 15.82
CA TYR A 314 -2.04 -18.03 15.92
C TYR A 314 -2.77 -17.15 14.91
N TYR A 315 -3.61 -16.22 15.40
CA TYR A 315 -4.35 -15.31 14.54
C TYR A 315 -3.77 -13.89 14.55
N TYR A 316 -3.27 -13.48 13.40
CA TYR A 316 -2.84 -12.11 13.11
C TYR A 316 -3.52 -11.66 11.82
N PRO A 317 -4.51 -10.76 11.86
CA PRO A 317 -5.13 -10.27 10.64
C PRO A 317 -4.10 -9.68 9.67
N LEU A 318 -4.32 -9.93 8.38
CA LEU A 318 -3.53 -9.35 7.32
C LEU A 318 -3.87 -7.87 7.13
N VAL A 319 -2.82 -7.09 6.90
CA VAL A 319 -2.89 -5.74 6.33
C VAL A 319 -2.13 -5.65 5.02
N GLY A 320 -2.62 -4.79 4.13
CA GLY A 320 -2.00 -4.39 2.88
C GLY A 320 -1.62 -2.91 2.95
N SER A 321 -0.40 -2.58 2.57
CA SER A 321 0.19 -1.26 2.74
C SER A 321 1.10 -0.86 1.57
N SER A 322 1.15 0.43 1.24
CA SER A 322 1.93 0.87 0.09
C SER A 322 3.42 1.02 0.36
N ASP A 323 3.82 1.24 1.62
CA ASP A 323 5.22 1.51 1.97
C ASP A 323 5.77 2.68 1.11
N ALA A 324 4.91 3.70 0.92
CA ALA A 324 5.12 4.71 -0.10
C ALA A 324 6.19 5.72 0.34
N HIS A 325 7.33 5.65 -0.33
CA HIS A 325 8.44 6.61 -0.23
C HIS A 325 8.34 7.74 -1.27
N THR A 326 7.62 7.54 -2.38
CA THR A 326 7.47 8.49 -3.51
C THR A 326 5.99 8.75 -3.82
N ILE A 327 5.69 9.56 -4.85
CA ILE A 327 4.35 9.59 -5.48
C ILE A 327 4.25 8.67 -6.71
N ASP A 328 5.32 8.58 -7.50
CA ASP A 328 5.40 7.79 -8.72
C ASP A 328 6.35 6.60 -8.51
N ARG A 329 6.02 5.46 -9.12
CA ARG A 329 6.75 4.18 -8.99
C ARG A 329 6.85 3.67 -7.53
N GLY A 330 5.89 4.06 -6.71
CA GLY A 330 5.79 3.89 -5.26
C GLY A 330 4.47 4.50 -4.77
N GLU A 331 3.44 4.38 -5.61
CA GLU A 331 2.13 5.01 -5.48
C GLU A 331 1.42 4.58 -4.18
N PRO A 332 0.87 5.52 -3.38
CA PRO A 332 0.16 5.17 -2.16
C PRO A 332 -1.12 4.37 -2.46
N GLY A 333 -1.51 3.51 -1.52
CA GLY A 333 -2.66 2.63 -1.66
C GLY A 333 -2.55 1.50 -2.69
N TYR A 334 -1.36 1.22 -3.26
CA TYR A 334 -1.17 0.08 -4.19
C TYR A 334 -0.55 -1.18 -3.57
N SER A 335 -0.45 -1.21 -2.25
CA SER A 335 -1.31 -2.16 -1.53
C SER A 335 -2.10 -1.38 -0.48
N ARG A 336 -3.33 -1.82 -0.18
CA ARG A 336 -4.23 -1.18 0.78
C ARG A 336 -5.04 -2.22 1.54
N THR A 337 -5.64 -1.79 2.64
CA THR A 337 -6.58 -2.58 3.44
C THR A 337 -7.96 -1.96 3.33
N TYR A 338 -8.99 -2.76 3.04
CA TYR A 338 -10.38 -2.35 3.24
C TYR A 338 -10.89 -2.95 4.55
N VAL A 339 -11.39 -2.12 5.45
CA VAL A 339 -11.95 -2.54 6.75
C VAL A 339 -13.46 -2.35 6.72
N ALA A 340 -14.22 -3.39 7.05
CA ALA A 340 -15.68 -3.31 7.17
C ALA A 340 -16.03 -2.41 8.36
N TYR A 341 -16.98 -1.50 8.17
CA TYR A 341 -17.26 -0.43 9.13
C TYR A 341 -18.74 -0.04 9.11
N LYS A 342 -19.38 -0.16 10.27
CA LYS A 342 -20.77 0.23 10.53
C LYS A 342 -20.78 1.27 11.66
N GLY A 343 -20.82 2.53 11.28
CA GLY A 343 -20.75 3.69 12.19
C GLY A 343 -21.07 4.99 11.46
N GLN A 344 -20.67 6.13 12.02
CA GLN A 344 -20.87 7.43 11.38
C GLN A 344 -20.10 7.53 10.06
N PRO A 345 -20.68 8.10 8.99
CA PRO A 345 -20.10 8.10 7.66
C PRO A 345 -18.80 8.91 7.60
N PHE A 346 -17.90 8.50 6.72
CA PHE A 346 -16.71 9.28 6.38
C PHE A 346 -17.09 10.73 6.00
N PRO A 347 -16.43 11.78 6.53
CA PRO A 347 -15.16 11.77 7.27
C PRO A 347 -15.26 11.57 8.80
N GLN A 348 -16.46 11.45 9.39
CA GLN A 348 -16.69 11.43 10.84
C GLN A 348 -16.45 10.04 11.46
N LEU A 349 -15.32 9.41 11.16
CA LEU A 349 -15.06 8.02 11.54
C LEU A 349 -14.80 7.84 13.05
N ASP A 350 -15.44 6.82 13.62
CA ASP A 350 -15.06 6.27 14.92
C ASP A 350 -13.78 5.44 14.77
N LEU A 351 -12.65 6.05 15.13
CA LEU A 351 -11.33 5.43 15.05
C LEU A 351 -11.21 4.16 15.90
N GLN A 352 -11.85 4.10 17.07
CA GLN A 352 -11.75 2.91 17.93
C GLN A 352 -12.49 1.73 17.33
N LYS A 353 -13.69 1.94 16.76
CA LYS A 353 -14.42 0.90 16.01
C LYS A 353 -13.65 0.44 14.78
N LEU A 354 -13.02 1.36 14.03
CA LEU A 354 -12.21 1.01 12.87
C LEU A 354 -11.01 0.13 13.24
N LEU A 355 -10.27 0.50 14.29
CA LEU A 355 -9.11 -0.27 14.77
C LEU A 355 -9.52 -1.61 15.40
N LEU A 356 -10.66 -1.67 16.10
CA LEU A 356 -11.19 -2.93 16.63
C LEU A 356 -11.57 -3.90 15.50
N ASN A 357 -12.25 -3.41 14.46
CA ASN A 357 -12.58 -4.21 13.29
C ASN A 357 -11.32 -4.67 12.54
N LEU A 358 -10.26 -3.84 12.51
CA LEU A 358 -8.95 -4.23 12.00
C LEU A 358 -8.31 -5.36 12.83
N LYS A 359 -8.30 -5.25 14.18
CA LYS A 359 -7.79 -6.30 15.09
C LYS A 359 -8.58 -7.61 15.03
N LYS A 360 -9.86 -7.56 14.69
CA LYS A 360 -10.68 -8.75 14.45
C LYS A 360 -10.51 -9.35 13.05
N GLY A 361 -9.82 -8.65 12.13
CA GLY A 361 -9.71 -9.07 10.74
C GLY A 361 -11.01 -8.96 9.94
N HIS A 362 -11.90 -8.02 10.32
CA HIS A 362 -13.05 -7.60 9.51
C HIS A 362 -12.57 -6.78 8.31
N SER A 363 -11.71 -7.38 7.49
CA SER A 363 -10.94 -6.71 6.46
C SER A 363 -10.44 -7.65 5.36
N PHE A 364 -10.13 -7.08 4.19
CA PHE A 364 -9.36 -7.73 3.15
C PHE A 364 -8.28 -6.79 2.62
N ILE A 365 -7.26 -7.36 1.99
CA ILE A 365 -6.11 -6.62 1.46
C ILE A 365 -6.10 -6.71 -0.06
N THR A 366 -5.71 -5.63 -0.74
CA THR A 366 -5.83 -5.52 -2.20
C THR A 366 -4.91 -4.46 -2.78
N ASN A 367 -4.64 -4.53 -4.09
CA ASN A 367 -4.11 -3.42 -4.89
C ASN A 367 -5.02 -3.03 -6.09
N GLY A 368 -6.21 -3.61 -6.19
CA GLY A 368 -7.12 -3.39 -7.32
C GLY A 368 -8.50 -4.03 -7.15
N PRO A 369 -8.61 -5.36 -7.02
CA PRO A 369 -9.90 -6.04 -6.90
C PRO A 369 -10.60 -5.73 -5.57
N PHE A 370 -11.90 -5.43 -5.61
CA PHE A 370 -12.71 -5.23 -4.42
C PHE A 370 -13.58 -6.47 -4.17
N LEU A 371 -13.56 -7.01 -2.94
CA LEU A 371 -14.23 -8.25 -2.57
C LEU A 371 -15.33 -8.00 -1.53
N HIS A 372 -16.52 -8.55 -1.77
CA HIS A 372 -17.45 -8.89 -0.69
C HIS A 372 -17.49 -10.42 -0.59
N PHE A 373 -16.76 -10.98 0.36
CA PHE A 373 -16.76 -12.41 0.68
C PHE A 373 -17.75 -12.67 1.82
N ARG A 374 -18.60 -13.69 1.64
CA ARG A 374 -19.59 -14.16 2.60
C ARG A 374 -19.54 -15.68 2.75
N VAL A 375 -19.76 -16.14 3.97
CA VAL A 375 -20.05 -17.54 4.30
C VAL A 375 -21.42 -17.62 4.96
N ASN A 376 -22.21 -18.64 4.59
CA ASN A 376 -23.58 -18.87 5.06
C ASN A 376 -24.42 -17.57 5.06
N GLU A 377 -24.35 -16.87 3.92
CA GLU A 377 -25.06 -15.63 3.54
C GLU A 377 -24.73 -14.36 4.35
N LYS A 378 -24.25 -14.49 5.60
CA LYS A 378 -24.09 -13.38 6.56
C LYS A 378 -22.65 -13.12 7.02
N ALA A 379 -21.83 -14.16 7.17
CA ALA A 379 -20.55 -14.06 7.88
C ALA A 379 -19.48 -13.46 6.98
N ILE A 380 -18.76 -12.47 7.50
CA ILE A 380 -17.66 -11.75 6.83
C ILE A 380 -16.31 -12.14 7.44
N PRO A 381 -15.16 -11.81 6.81
CA PRO A 381 -13.85 -12.02 7.41
C PRO A 381 -13.78 -11.57 8.88
N GLY A 382 -13.12 -12.36 9.73
CA GLY A 382 -13.04 -12.15 11.18
C GLY A 382 -14.20 -12.72 11.99
N ASP A 383 -15.34 -13.05 11.38
CA ASP A 383 -16.44 -13.73 12.08
C ASP A 383 -16.09 -15.19 12.39
N LEU A 384 -16.62 -15.68 13.52
CA LEU A 384 -16.78 -17.10 13.83
C LEU A 384 -18.27 -17.46 13.73
N ILE A 385 -18.59 -18.55 13.04
CA ILE A 385 -19.95 -19.11 12.99
C ILE A 385 -19.93 -20.60 13.34
N THR A 386 -20.99 -21.08 13.99
CA THR A 386 -21.23 -22.52 14.19
C THR A 386 -22.03 -23.09 13.03
N ASP A 387 -21.58 -24.22 12.47
CA ASP A 387 -22.23 -24.98 11.38
C ASP A 387 -21.99 -26.48 11.58
N GLN A 388 -23.01 -27.19 12.06
CA GLN A 388 -22.92 -28.61 12.44
C GLN A 388 -23.50 -29.58 11.40
N ASP A 389 -24.14 -29.10 10.32
CA ASP A 389 -24.51 -29.93 9.17
C ASP A 389 -23.40 -29.97 8.10
N GLY A 390 -22.51 -28.99 8.15
CA GLY A 390 -21.28 -28.91 7.38
C GLY A 390 -21.48 -28.51 5.93
N GLN A 391 -22.68 -28.10 5.50
CA GLN A 391 -22.98 -27.70 4.11
C GLN A 391 -22.74 -26.21 3.86
N VAL A 392 -21.47 -25.81 4.02
CA VAL A 392 -21.03 -24.42 3.98
C VAL A 392 -21.25 -23.80 2.60
N LYS A 393 -22.04 -22.71 2.55
CA LYS A 393 -22.29 -21.90 1.35
C LYS A 393 -21.30 -20.74 1.28
N ILE A 394 -20.54 -20.67 0.19
CA ILE A 394 -19.49 -19.66 -0.07
C ILE A 394 -19.94 -18.73 -1.20
N GLU A 395 -19.99 -17.42 -0.96
CA GLU A 395 -20.31 -16.38 -1.95
C GLU A 395 -19.21 -15.31 -1.98
N VAL A 396 -18.78 -14.93 -3.19
CA VAL A 396 -17.80 -13.86 -3.40
C VAL A 396 -18.27 -12.94 -4.52
N LYS A 397 -18.79 -11.76 -4.19
CA LYS A 397 -19.01 -10.67 -5.16
C LYS A 397 -17.69 -9.94 -5.38
N ILE A 398 -17.18 -9.99 -6.61
CA ILE A 398 -15.94 -9.34 -7.04
C ILE A 398 -16.30 -8.12 -7.88
N GLN A 399 -15.73 -6.96 -7.54
CA GLN A 399 -15.86 -5.72 -8.31
C GLN A 399 -14.48 -5.24 -8.77
N ARG A 400 -14.42 -4.63 -9.95
CA ARG A 400 -13.19 -4.10 -10.57
C ARG A 400 -13.46 -2.79 -11.30
N ALA A 401 -12.50 -1.88 -11.33
CA ALA A 401 -12.49 -0.83 -12.34
C ALA A 401 -12.16 -1.41 -13.73
N PRO A 402 -12.57 -0.77 -14.85
CA PRO A 402 -12.36 -1.30 -16.20
C PRO A 402 -10.89 -1.66 -16.53
N TRP A 403 -9.96 -0.89 -15.95
CA TRP A 403 -8.51 -1.00 -16.14
C TRP A 403 -7.83 -2.03 -15.22
N VAL A 404 -8.55 -2.56 -14.23
CA VAL A 404 -8.11 -3.67 -13.37
C VAL A 404 -8.62 -4.96 -13.99
N GLU A 405 -7.71 -5.84 -14.41
CA GLU A 405 -8.03 -7.15 -14.97
C GLU A 405 -7.95 -8.23 -13.89
N VAL A 406 -8.89 -9.16 -13.86
CA VAL A 406 -8.93 -10.28 -12.89
C VAL A 406 -9.48 -11.51 -13.59
N ASN A 407 -8.75 -12.62 -13.48
CA ASN A 407 -9.00 -13.83 -14.27
C ASN A 407 -8.99 -15.13 -13.46
N LYS A 408 -8.72 -15.08 -12.16
CA LYS A 408 -8.60 -16.27 -11.30
C LYS A 408 -9.10 -16.00 -9.88
N ILE A 409 -9.89 -16.93 -9.34
CA ILE A 409 -10.24 -17.03 -7.92
C ILE A 409 -9.71 -18.35 -7.35
N VAL A 410 -9.29 -18.33 -6.08
CA VAL A 410 -8.95 -19.50 -5.28
C VAL A 410 -9.68 -19.42 -3.95
N VAL A 411 -10.31 -20.52 -3.53
CA VAL A 411 -10.80 -20.73 -2.16
C VAL A 411 -9.80 -21.62 -1.43
N ILE A 412 -9.38 -21.16 -0.25
CA ILE A 412 -8.47 -21.83 0.66
C ILE A 412 -9.26 -22.26 1.89
N ALA A 413 -9.15 -23.52 2.29
CA ALA A 413 -9.69 -24.04 3.54
C ALA A 413 -8.56 -24.68 4.36
N ASN A 414 -8.39 -24.29 5.63
CA ASN A 414 -7.35 -24.83 6.52
C ASN A 414 -5.93 -24.87 5.88
N GLY A 415 -5.60 -23.82 5.12
CA GLY A 415 -4.32 -23.65 4.43
C GLY A 415 -4.18 -24.38 3.08
N GLN A 416 -5.18 -25.17 2.67
CA GLN A 416 -5.18 -25.93 1.42
C GLN A 416 -6.09 -25.30 0.35
N LYS A 417 -5.63 -25.29 -0.91
CA LYS A 417 -6.40 -24.76 -2.06
C LYS A 417 -7.46 -25.77 -2.50
N ILE A 418 -8.65 -25.68 -1.93
CA ILE A 418 -9.77 -26.62 -2.17
C ILE A 418 -10.52 -26.36 -3.48
N ARG A 419 -10.52 -25.11 -3.98
CA ARG A 419 -11.16 -24.74 -5.24
C ARG A 419 -10.36 -23.67 -5.95
N GLN A 420 -10.13 -23.85 -7.24
CA GLN A 420 -9.63 -22.81 -8.15
C GLN A 420 -10.59 -22.72 -9.32
N SER A 421 -10.84 -21.51 -9.83
CA SER A 421 -11.70 -21.29 -11.00
C SER A 421 -11.28 -20.03 -11.76
N SER A 422 -11.44 -20.03 -13.08
CA SER A 422 -11.23 -18.85 -13.90
C SER A 422 -12.38 -17.86 -13.72
N LEU A 423 -12.07 -16.57 -13.74
CA LEU A 423 -13.05 -15.48 -13.72
C LEU A 423 -13.14 -14.87 -15.13
N ASN A 424 -14.28 -15.07 -15.79
CA ASN A 424 -14.53 -14.46 -17.09
C ASN A 424 -15.36 -13.19 -16.88
N PHE A 425 -14.75 -12.03 -17.12
CA PHE A 425 -15.44 -10.75 -17.23
C PHE A 425 -15.55 -10.38 -18.71
N THR A 426 -16.73 -9.98 -19.18
CA THR A 426 -16.81 -9.25 -20.46
C THR A 426 -16.23 -7.84 -20.30
N ARG A 427 -15.92 -7.17 -21.42
CA ARG A 427 -15.24 -5.87 -21.45
C ARG A 427 -15.90 -4.84 -20.51
N ASP A 428 -17.22 -4.77 -20.57
CA ASP A 428 -18.06 -3.80 -19.86
C ASP A 428 -18.58 -4.33 -18.52
N GLN A 429 -18.32 -5.60 -18.19
CA GLN A 429 -18.68 -6.19 -16.91
C GLN A 429 -17.68 -5.77 -15.82
N LEU A 430 -18.18 -5.00 -14.86
CA LEU A 430 -17.40 -4.44 -13.74
C LEU A 430 -17.61 -5.20 -12.42
N SER A 431 -18.57 -6.14 -12.37
CA SER A 431 -18.71 -7.07 -11.25
C SER A 431 -19.18 -8.46 -11.67
N THR A 432 -18.82 -9.47 -10.89
CA THR A 432 -19.30 -10.85 -11.02
C THR A 432 -19.45 -11.47 -9.64
N THR A 433 -20.23 -12.54 -9.52
CA THR A 433 -20.38 -13.30 -8.28
C THR A 433 -19.91 -14.74 -8.51
N PHE A 434 -18.92 -15.17 -7.74
CA PHE A 434 -18.57 -16.58 -7.63
C PHE A 434 -19.33 -17.19 -6.45
N ALA A 435 -19.87 -18.40 -6.63
CA ALA A 435 -20.50 -19.17 -5.57
C ALA A 435 -20.09 -20.64 -5.65
N THR A 436 -19.93 -21.28 -4.49
CA THR A 436 -19.72 -22.73 -4.37
C THR A 436 -20.22 -23.19 -3.01
N ASN A 437 -20.55 -24.47 -2.89
CA ASN A 437 -20.70 -25.11 -1.58
C ASN A 437 -19.42 -25.87 -1.22
N LEU A 438 -19.24 -26.17 0.06
CA LEU A 438 -18.18 -27.01 0.61
C LEU A 438 -18.77 -27.87 1.72
N THR A 439 -18.57 -29.19 1.65
CA THR A 439 -18.82 -30.07 2.80
C THR A 439 -17.60 -30.06 3.73
N ILE A 440 -17.80 -29.73 5.01
CA ILE A 440 -16.79 -29.86 6.07
C ILE A 440 -17.16 -31.00 7.03
N THR A 441 -16.18 -31.49 7.79
CA THR A 441 -16.34 -32.55 8.81
C THR A 441 -15.59 -32.25 10.11
N LYS A 442 -15.15 -31.00 10.25
CA LYS A 442 -14.39 -30.43 11.36
C LYS A 442 -14.23 -28.93 11.14
N ASP A 443 -13.81 -28.25 12.20
CA ASP A 443 -13.47 -26.83 12.20
C ASP A 443 -12.64 -26.42 10.98
N THR A 444 -13.10 -25.36 10.32
CA THR A 444 -12.56 -24.90 9.05
C THR A 444 -12.55 -23.39 8.97
N TYR A 445 -11.36 -22.79 8.76
CA TYR A 445 -11.29 -21.42 8.29
C TYR A 445 -11.30 -21.36 6.77
N LEU A 446 -11.96 -20.35 6.21
CA LEU A 446 -12.07 -20.08 4.77
C LEU A 446 -11.46 -18.74 4.40
N VAL A 447 -10.59 -18.74 3.40
CA VAL A 447 -9.92 -17.56 2.84
C VAL A 447 -10.09 -17.55 1.32
N VAL A 448 -10.23 -16.37 0.71
CA VAL A 448 -10.36 -16.20 -0.74
C VAL A 448 -9.21 -15.37 -1.29
N GLU A 449 -8.53 -15.88 -2.32
CA GLU A 449 -7.62 -15.10 -3.18
C GLU A 449 -8.28 -14.78 -4.53
N VAL A 450 -8.04 -13.57 -5.05
CA VAL A 450 -8.41 -13.17 -6.41
C VAL A 450 -7.20 -12.51 -7.07
N SER A 451 -6.93 -12.83 -8.34
CA SER A 451 -5.77 -12.29 -9.08
C SER A 451 -6.06 -12.04 -10.57
N GLY A 452 -5.25 -11.18 -11.19
CA GLY A 452 -5.13 -11.02 -12.63
C GLY A 452 -3.66 -10.98 -13.08
N GLU A 453 -3.45 -11.07 -14.40
CA GLU A 453 -2.12 -11.27 -15.00
C GLU A 453 -1.65 -10.08 -15.87
N ARG A 454 -2.49 -9.03 -15.98
CA ARG A 454 -2.17 -7.75 -16.63
C ARG A 454 -1.73 -6.69 -15.63
N SER A 455 -0.72 -5.90 -15.99
CA SER A 455 -0.20 -4.80 -15.16
C SER A 455 -1.22 -3.69 -14.88
N LEU A 456 -1.17 -3.11 -13.68
CA LEU A 456 -1.87 -1.89 -13.25
C LEU A 456 -1.31 -0.59 -13.90
N PHE A 457 -0.38 -0.70 -14.85
CA PHE A 457 0.14 0.41 -15.65
C PHE A 457 -0.95 0.98 -16.59
N PRO A 458 -1.07 2.31 -16.80
CA PRO A 458 -0.16 3.38 -16.34
C PRO A 458 -0.44 3.91 -14.93
N VAL A 459 -1.49 3.47 -14.24
CA VAL A 459 -1.83 4.00 -12.91
C VAL A 459 -0.74 3.69 -11.89
N VAL A 460 -0.17 2.49 -11.92
CA VAL A 460 1.06 2.15 -11.19
C VAL A 460 2.23 2.19 -12.17
N GLN A 461 3.11 3.19 -12.05
CA GLN A 461 4.10 3.50 -13.07
C GLN A 461 5.39 2.67 -13.00
N ARG A 462 5.53 1.77 -12.03
CA ARG A 462 6.77 0.99 -11.87
C ARG A 462 6.80 -0.21 -12.80
N LEU A 463 7.53 -0.03 -13.90
CA LEU A 463 7.81 -1.06 -14.91
C LEU A 463 8.43 -2.33 -14.29
N SER A 464 8.12 -3.47 -14.91
CA SER A 464 8.79 -4.74 -14.63
C SER A 464 10.29 -4.63 -14.93
N ARG A 465 11.13 -4.89 -13.93
CA ARG A 465 12.60 -4.77 -14.05
C ARG A 465 13.25 -5.80 -14.99
N SER A 466 12.54 -6.89 -15.31
CA SER A 466 13.01 -7.95 -16.21
C SER A 466 12.13 -8.09 -17.47
N GLY A 467 11.15 -7.20 -17.67
CA GLY A 467 10.12 -7.34 -18.71
C GLY A 467 9.07 -8.43 -18.44
N GLN A 468 9.29 -9.32 -17.48
CA GLN A 468 8.39 -10.42 -17.14
C GLN A 468 7.12 -9.94 -16.43
N ALA A 469 5.98 -10.58 -16.71
CA ALA A 469 4.67 -10.18 -16.15
C ALA A 469 4.62 -10.33 -14.62
N GLU A 470 5.18 -11.40 -14.06
CA GLU A 470 5.20 -11.66 -12.61
C GLU A 470 6.15 -10.74 -11.82
N LYS A 471 6.80 -9.78 -12.48
CA LYS A 471 7.55 -8.67 -11.85
C LYS A 471 6.90 -7.30 -12.08
N ALA A 472 5.73 -7.25 -12.73
CA ALA A 472 4.91 -6.05 -12.82
C ALA A 472 4.02 -5.87 -11.57
N ALA A 473 3.34 -4.73 -11.47
CA ALA A 473 2.29 -4.50 -10.49
C ALA A 473 1.00 -5.19 -10.96
N LEU A 474 0.78 -6.43 -10.54
CA LEU A 474 -0.38 -7.24 -10.94
C LEU A 474 -1.56 -7.12 -9.95
N PRO A 475 -2.82 -7.08 -10.41
CA PRO A 475 -4.02 -7.15 -9.58
C PRO A 475 -4.03 -8.40 -8.69
N TYR A 476 -4.13 -8.18 -7.38
CA TYR A 476 -4.26 -9.23 -6.37
C TYR A 476 -5.07 -8.72 -5.17
N ALA A 477 -5.86 -9.60 -4.59
CA ALA A 477 -6.56 -9.40 -3.32
C ALA A 477 -6.65 -10.72 -2.55
N ILE A 478 -6.59 -10.65 -1.22
CA ILE A 478 -6.82 -11.78 -0.32
C ILE A 478 -7.60 -11.33 0.92
N THR A 479 -8.55 -12.16 1.36
CA THR A 479 -9.37 -11.89 2.56
C THR A 479 -8.68 -12.38 3.83
N ASN A 480 -9.02 -11.79 4.98
CA ASN A 480 -8.87 -12.51 6.24
C ASN A 480 -9.84 -13.72 6.29
N PRO A 481 -9.61 -14.71 7.18
CA PRO A 481 -10.46 -15.89 7.29
C PRO A 481 -11.87 -15.55 7.80
N VAL A 482 -12.86 -16.31 7.33
CA VAL A 482 -14.06 -16.60 8.14
C VAL A 482 -13.81 -17.93 8.85
N PHE A 483 -14.12 -18.03 10.13
CA PHE A 483 -13.94 -19.24 10.92
C PHE A 483 -15.26 -19.99 11.08
N ILE A 484 -15.20 -21.33 11.04
CA ILE A 484 -16.35 -22.20 11.22
C ILE A 484 -16.05 -23.21 12.33
N ASP A 485 -16.86 -23.15 13.38
CA ASP A 485 -17.00 -24.08 14.51
C ASP A 485 -17.93 -25.22 14.05
N PHE A 486 -17.42 -26.45 13.95
CA PHE A 486 -18.18 -27.61 13.47
C PHE A 486 -18.69 -28.50 14.60
N ASP A 487 -17.94 -28.64 15.70
CA ASP A 487 -18.37 -29.48 16.82
C ASP A 487 -19.38 -28.78 17.75
N GLY A 488 -19.50 -27.45 17.66
CA GLY A 488 -20.38 -26.62 18.47
C GLY A 488 -19.76 -26.13 19.77
N ASN A 489 -18.44 -26.20 19.93
CA ASN A 489 -17.75 -25.86 21.19
C ASN A 489 -17.55 -24.34 21.40
N GLY A 490 -17.91 -23.50 20.43
CA GLY A 490 -17.93 -22.04 20.57
C GLY A 490 -16.58 -21.34 20.43
N ARG A 491 -15.53 -22.05 19.98
CA ARG A 491 -14.28 -21.47 19.48
C ARG A 491 -13.94 -22.08 18.11
N PHE A 492 -12.81 -21.69 17.53
CA PHE A 492 -12.23 -22.37 16.37
C PHE A 492 -11.05 -23.22 16.82
N ASP A 493 -11.11 -24.54 16.61
CA ASP A 493 -9.99 -25.45 16.83
C ASP A 493 -9.13 -25.60 15.56
N PRO A 494 -7.85 -25.15 15.59
CA PRO A 494 -7.00 -25.12 14.41
C PRO A 494 -6.57 -26.53 13.98
N PRO A 495 -6.32 -26.77 12.68
CA PRO A 495 -6.08 -28.11 12.13
C PRO A 495 -4.80 -28.80 12.62
N TYR A 496 -3.80 -28.06 13.10
CA TYR A 496 -2.51 -28.58 13.61
C TYR A 496 -2.09 -27.84 14.90
N PRO A 497 -2.84 -27.97 16.00
CA PRO A 497 -2.63 -27.18 17.22
C PRO A 497 -1.27 -27.49 17.85
N GLY A 498 -0.51 -26.45 18.19
CA GLY A 498 0.77 -26.64 18.87
C GLY A 498 1.62 -25.36 18.95
N SER A 499 2.38 -25.23 20.03
CA SER A 499 3.37 -24.16 20.18
C SER A 499 4.55 -24.37 19.23
N LEU A 500 5.01 -23.29 18.60
CA LEU A 500 6.16 -23.34 17.70
C LEU A 500 7.43 -23.66 18.50
N LYS A 501 8.25 -24.57 17.97
CA LYS A 501 9.51 -24.99 18.60
C LYS A 501 10.45 -23.79 18.73
N LYS A 502 10.76 -23.44 19.99
CA LYS A 502 11.74 -22.43 20.34
C LYS A 502 13.15 -22.97 20.06
N ILE A 503 13.93 -22.24 19.25
CA ILE A 503 15.33 -22.57 18.93
C ILE A 503 16.29 -21.44 19.36
N PRO A 504 17.55 -21.73 19.73
CA PRO A 504 18.51 -20.70 20.09
C PRO A 504 18.76 -19.73 18.94
N ARG A 505 18.75 -18.42 19.21
CA ARG A 505 19.00 -17.42 18.15
C ARG A 505 20.48 -17.39 17.79
N LEU A 506 20.85 -18.03 16.69
CA LEU A 506 22.21 -17.98 16.14
C LEU A 506 22.57 -16.53 15.79
N LYS A 507 23.35 -15.89 16.67
CA LYS A 507 23.90 -14.55 16.41
C LYS A 507 24.66 -14.60 15.09
N SER A 508 24.19 -13.82 14.11
CA SER A 508 24.88 -13.71 12.83
C SER A 508 26.32 -13.28 13.08
N ILE A 509 27.27 -14.03 12.50
CA ILE A 509 28.69 -13.71 12.65
C ILE A 509 28.96 -12.42 11.88
N SER A 510 28.87 -11.29 12.58
CA SER A 510 29.21 -9.99 12.03
C SER A 510 30.67 -10.05 11.59
N ASN A 511 30.93 -10.02 10.29
CA ASN A 511 32.28 -10.02 9.75
C ASN A 511 33.01 -8.73 10.16
N LYS A 512 33.68 -8.75 11.31
CA LYS A 512 34.44 -7.62 11.89
C LYS A 512 35.65 -7.17 11.05
N LYS A 513 35.76 -7.60 9.79
CA LYS A 513 36.87 -7.34 8.85
C LYS A 513 36.54 -6.37 7.70
N THR A 514 35.45 -5.61 7.78
CA THR A 514 35.15 -4.49 6.83
C THR A 514 34.74 -3.17 7.49
N LYS A 515 35.07 -2.94 8.78
CA LYS A 515 35.03 -1.57 9.36
C LYS A 515 36.30 -0.77 9.03
N ASN A 516 36.49 -0.44 7.76
CA ASN A 516 37.35 0.67 7.34
C ASN A 516 36.98 1.14 5.92
N LYS A 517 37.05 2.46 5.67
CA LYS A 517 36.63 3.16 4.43
C LYS A 517 35.11 3.16 4.11
N ALA A 518 34.37 3.95 4.88
CA ALA A 518 33.25 4.76 4.36
C ALA A 518 33.00 5.96 5.30
N LYS A 519 33.75 7.05 5.12
CA LYS A 519 33.22 8.39 5.35
C LYS A 519 32.76 8.88 3.98
N TYR A 520 31.49 9.27 3.84
CA TYR A 520 30.99 10.47 3.16
C TYR A 520 29.48 10.55 3.42
#